data_AF-A0A8S2WUD9-F1
#
_entry.id   AF-A0A8S2WUD9-F1
#
_cell.length_a   1.000
_cell.length_b   1.000
_cell.length_c   1.000
_cell.angle_alpha   90.00
_cell.angle_beta   90.00
_cell.angle_gamma   90.00
#
_symmetry.space_group_name_H-M   'P 1'
#
loop_
_entity.id
_entity.type
_entity.pdbx_description
1 polymer ?
#
loop_
_entity_poly.entity_id
_entity_poly.type
_entity_poly.pdbx_seq_one_letter_code
_entity_poly.pdbx_strand_id
1 'polypeptide(L)' 'AKEILGKYKLHDCKIVELDEISNGNEYQNILEKITDAKTVPRIFIDGRCIGGCDDTLILHRNGDLEKILKQINAILN' A
#
# COMPACT_ATOMS: atom_id res chain seq x y z
N ALA A 1 2.69 -3.13 -7.81
CA ALA A 1 2.80 -2.54 -6.45
C ALA A 1 3.97 -3.12 -5.66
N LYS A 2 3.98 -4.43 -5.35
CA LYS A 2 5.08 -5.08 -4.58
C LYS A 2 6.47 -4.80 -5.15
N GLU A 3 6.64 -4.88 -6.48
CA GLU A 3 7.91 -4.54 -7.14
C GLU A 3 8.31 -3.07 -6.94
N ILE A 4 7.37 -2.13 -7.06
CA ILE A 4 7.62 -0.69 -6.86
C ILE A 4 8.05 -0.43 -5.42
N LEU A 5 7.31 -0.96 -4.44
CA LEU A 5 7.63 -0.84 -3.03
C LEU A 5 8.95 -1.52 -2.66
N GLY A 6 9.28 -2.63 -3.32
CA GLY A 6 10.55 -3.35 -3.14
C GLY A 6 11.80 -2.58 -3.58
N LYS A 7 11.64 -1.45 -4.30
CA LYS A 7 12.76 -0.54 -4.60
C LYS A 7 13.18 0.29 -3.38
N TYR A 8 12.33 0.38 -2.37
CA TYR A 8 12.57 1.15 -1.16
C TYR A 8 13.07 0.24 -0.04
N LYS A 9 14.06 0.71 0.73
CA LYS A 9 14.52 0.04 1.94
C LYS A 9 13.57 0.35 3.10
N LEU A 10 12.38 -0.23 3.05
CA LEU A 10 11.36 -0.13 4.09
C LEU A 10 11.82 -0.94 5.32
N HIS A 11 11.74 -0.36 6.51
CA HIS A 11 12.04 -1.08 7.76
C HIS A 11 10.81 -1.60 8.47
N ASP A 12 9.62 -1.09 8.16
CA ASP A 12 8.34 -1.63 8.62
C ASP A 12 7.38 -1.72 7.42
N CYS A 13 7.15 -2.96 6.96
CA CYS A 13 6.25 -3.26 5.86
C CYS A 13 5.65 -4.64 6.07
N LYS A 14 4.32 -4.71 6.04
CA LYS A 14 3.57 -5.96 6.14
C LYS A 14 2.79 -6.19 4.85
N ILE A 15 3.00 -7.36 4.25
CA ILE A 15 2.19 -7.85 3.13
C ILE A 15 1.15 -8.81 3.69
N VAL A 16 -0.10 -8.65 3.26
CA VAL A 16 -1.23 -9.48 3.67
C VAL A 16 -1.84 -10.07 2.40
N GLU A 17 -1.63 -11.37 2.19
CA GLU A 17 -2.24 -12.11 1.06
C GLU A 17 -3.65 -12.53 1.48
N LEU A 18 -4.67 -11.86 0.93
CA LEU A 18 -6.06 -12.06 1.36
C LEU A 18 -6.57 -13.47 1.05
N ASP A 19 -6.07 -14.08 -0.01
CA ASP A 19 -6.41 -15.44 -0.45
C ASP A 19 -5.85 -16.54 0.46
N GLU A 20 -4.87 -16.22 1.30
CA GLU A 20 -4.28 -17.16 2.28
C GLU A 20 -4.92 -17.07 3.68
N ILE A 21 -5.82 -16.10 3.90
CA ILE A 21 -6.47 -15.88 5.20
C ILE A 21 -7.88 -16.45 5.19
N SER A 22 -8.24 -17.20 6.24
CA SER A 22 -9.52 -17.91 6.35
C SER A 22 -10.76 -17.01 6.17
N ASN A 23 -10.69 -15.74 6.57
CA ASN A 23 -11.75 -14.75 6.39
C ASN A 23 -11.37 -13.62 5.39
N GLY A 24 -10.53 -13.91 4.40
CA GLY A 24 -10.09 -12.95 3.38
C GLY A 24 -11.21 -12.19 2.67
N ASN A 25 -12.36 -12.84 2.44
CA ASN A 25 -13.54 -12.21 1.87
C ASN A 25 -14.11 -11.08 2.75
N GLU A 26 -14.09 -11.25 4.08
CA GLU A 26 -14.54 -10.21 5.02
C GLU A 26 -13.59 -9.00 4.97
N TYR A 27 -12.27 -9.26 4.91
CA TYR A 27 -11.27 -8.22 4.72
C TYR A 27 -11.49 -7.46 3.41
N GLN A 28 -11.72 -8.16 2.29
CA GLN A 28 -11.97 -7.51 1.00
C GLN A 28 -13.23 -6.63 1.03
N ASN A 29 -14.31 -7.09 1.68
CA ASN A 29 -15.53 -6.30 1.86
C ASN A 29 -15.31 -5.05 2.73
N ILE A 30 -14.48 -5.15 3.77
CA ILE A 30 -14.12 -3.99 4.62
C ILE A 30 -13.24 -3.02 3.82
N LEU A 31 -12.26 -3.53 3.09
CA LEU A 31 -11.39 -2.73 2.23
C LEU A 31 -12.19 -1.95 1.19
N GLU A 32 -13.16 -2.60 0.53
CA GLU A 32 -14.08 -1.93 -0.40
C GLU A 32 -14.81 -0.76 0.28
N LYS A 33 -15.32 -0.94 1.50
CA LYS A 33 -16.02 0.12 2.23
C LYS A 33 -15.13 1.29 2.63
N ILE A 34 -13.87 1.03 3.02
CA ILE A 34 -12.99 2.09 3.54
C ILE A 34 -12.11 2.74 2.46
N THR A 35 -11.97 2.11 1.29
CA THR A 35 -11.18 2.65 0.17
C THR A 35 -11.97 2.92 -1.10
N ASP A 36 -13.27 2.64 -1.10
CA ASP A 36 -14.15 2.73 -2.28
C ASP A 36 -13.65 1.89 -3.48
N ALA A 37 -12.93 0.81 -3.20
CA ALA A 37 -12.30 -0.02 -4.23
C ALA A 37 -12.23 -1.49 -3.82
N LYS A 38 -12.75 -2.37 -4.68
CA LYS A 38 -12.84 -3.82 -4.42
C LYS A 38 -11.58 -4.62 -4.80
N THR A 39 -10.76 -4.09 -5.70
CA THR A 39 -9.62 -4.83 -6.27
C THR A 39 -8.43 -4.84 -5.33
N VAL A 40 -7.59 -5.88 -5.35
CA VAL A 40 -6.26 -5.83 -4.73
C VAL A 40 -5.21 -5.43 -5.79
N PRO A 41 -4.07 -4.84 -5.39
CA PRO A 41 -3.65 -4.48 -4.02
C PRO A 41 -4.33 -3.21 -3.51
N ARG A 42 -4.57 -3.11 -2.19
CA ARG A 42 -4.84 -1.85 -1.47
C ARG A 42 -3.63 -1.52 -0.60
N ILE A 43 -3.06 -0.31 -0.75
CA ILE A 43 -1.85 0.08 -0.03
C ILE A 43 -2.17 1.15 0.99
N PHE A 44 -1.71 0.93 2.23
CA PHE A 44 -1.84 1.86 3.33
C PHE A 44 -0.47 2.32 3.78
N ILE A 45 -0.32 3.62 4.00
CA ILE A 45 0.87 4.26 4.56
C ILE A 45 0.39 5.15 5.71
N ASP A 46 0.94 4.95 6.91
CA ASP A 46 0.54 5.69 8.12
C ASP A 46 -0.99 5.71 8.33
N GLY A 47 -1.61 4.53 8.20
CA GLY A 47 -3.06 4.35 8.34
C GLY A 47 -3.92 4.90 7.21
N ARG A 48 -3.34 5.54 6.18
CA ARG A 48 -4.08 6.14 5.05
C ARG A 48 -3.95 5.30 3.80
N CYS A 49 -5.06 5.01 3.12
CA CYS A 49 -5.04 4.36 1.83
C CYS A 49 -4.50 5.32 0.76
N ILE A 50 -3.48 4.88 0.02
CA ILE A 50 -2.90 5.62 -1.12
C ILE A 50 -3.38 5.08 -2.48
N GLY A 51 -4.32 4.13 -2.47
CA GLY A 51 -4.84 3.50 -3.67
C GLY A 51 -4.20 2.15 -3.98
N GLY A 52 -4.12 1.83 -5.28
CA GLY A 52 -3.72 0.51 -5.81
C GLY A 52 -2.40 0.54 -6.55
N CYS A 53 -2.23 -0.39 -7.49
CA CYS A 53 -0.99 -0.50 -8.25
C CYS A 53 -0.70 0.76 -9.08
N ASP A 54 -1.70 1.27 -9.79
CA ASP A 54 -1.54 2.44 -10.67
C ASP A 54 -1.29 3.71 -9.87
N ASP A 55 -2.04 3.94 -8.79
CA ASP A 55 -1.82 5.08 -7.89
C ASP A 55 -0.40 5.05 -7.30
N THR A 56 0.06 3.88 -6.86
CA THR A 56 1.42 3.70 -6.34
C THR A 56 2.48 3.96 -7.41
N LEU A 57 2.24 3.56 -8.66
CA LEU A 57 3.14 3.82 -9.77
C LEU A 57 3.20 5.31 -10.11
N ILE A 58 2.07 6.01 -10.08
CA ILE A 58 2.00 7.46 -10.30
C ILE A 58 2.79 8.18 -9.21
N LEU A 59 2.54 7.86 -7.93
CA LEU A 59 3.25 8.43 -6.79
C LEU A 59 4.76 8.12 -6.82
N HIS A 60 5.15 6.94 -7.30
CA HIS A 60 6.56 6.61 -7.48
C HIS A 60 7.19 7.46 -8.59
N ARG A 61 6.53 7.56 -9.75
CA ARG A 61 7.04 8.29 -10.92
C ARG A 61 7.16 9.79 -10.70
N ASN A 62 6.27 10.39 -9.93
CA ASN A 62 6.30 11.82 -9.63
C ASN A 62 7.16 12.16 -8.38
N GLY A 63 7.74 11.16 -7.72
CA GLY A 63 8.59 11.31 -6.54
C GLY A 63 7.86 11.53 -5.22
N ASP A 64 6.53 11.58 -5.21
CA ASP A 64 5.75 11.83 -4.00
C ASP A 64 5.74 10.64 -3.05
N LEU A 65 5.81 9.41 -3.57
CA LEU A 65 5.93 8.21 -2.73
C LEU A 65 7.20 8.28 -1.86
N GLU A 66 8.34 8.67 -2.43
CA GLU A 66 9.58 8.81 -1.66
C GLU A 66 9.46 9.90 -0.60
N LYS A 67 8.85 11.05 -0.94
CA LYS A 67 8.62 12.15 0.02
C LYS A 67 7.76 11.70 1.19
N ILE A 68 6.64 11.02 0.91
CA ILE A 68 5.73 10.49 1.93
C ILE A 68 6.49 9.52 2.84
N LEU A 69 7.22 8.56 2.27
CA LEU A 69 7.97 7.57 3.02
C LEU A 69 9.07 8.21 3.90
N LYS A 70 9.75 9.26 3.44
CA LYS A 70 10.73 10.00 4.26
C LYS A 70 10.05 10.79 5.38
N GLN A 71 8.92 11.46 5.10
CA GLN A 71 8.18 12.26 6.08
C GLN A 71 7.73 11.44 7.30
N ILE A 72 7.32 10.19 7.07
CA ILE A 72 6.92 9.29 8.16
C ILE A 72 8.10 8.47 8.70
N ASN A 73 9.33 8.76 8.26
CA ASN A 73 10.52 7.98 8.56
C ASN A 73 10.31 6.48 8.30
N ALA A 74 9.68 6.09 7.18
CA ALA A 74 9.55 4.69 6.71
C ALA A 74 10.74 4.26 5.81
N ILE A 75 11.53 5.21 5.34
CA ILE A 75 12.85 5.02 4.72
C ILE A 75 13.83 6.06 5.27
N LEU A 76 15.13 5.83 5.08
CA LEU A 76 16.16 6.81 5.43
C LEU A 76 16.09 8.03 4.48
N ASN A 77 16.50 9.20 5.00
CA ASN A 77 16.62 10.43 4.24
C ASN A 77 17.72 10.36 3.17
#